data_AF-A0A671P665-F1
#
_entry.id   AF-A0A671P665-F1
#
_cell.length_a   1.000
_cell.length_b   1.000
_cell.length_c   1.000
_cell.angle_alpha   90.00
_cell.angle_beta   90.00
_cell.angle_gamma   90.00
#
_symmetry.space_group_name_H-M   'P 1'
#
loop_
_entity.id
_entity.type
_entity.pdbx_description
1 polymer ?
#
loop_
_entity_poly.entity_id
_entity_poly.type
_entity_poly.pdbx_seq_one_letter_code
_entity_poly.pdbx_strand_id
1 'polypeptide(L)'
;CFLMSGTLESLSGLGEDGSSFGSDSEINGPVRRTDKYGFLGGCMLRLCPFEADIAVAVARQREMKWLDMFRNWDKWISRRFPKVKVRCRKGIPSSLRCKAWQLLSNSQELLESNPGKFEELEKDQGDPKWLDIIEKDLHRQFPFHEMFPQFYTSHTFTSPLLLIFSFIYRVGYQNPLDGDIFFSLLRRVCPMAYRHLKKFKIDPILYMTEWFMCIFSRTLPWSCVLRVWDMFFCEGVKIVFRVGLVLLKQMLGSVDKLREIQGMYETMERLRNIPPEAIREEVLVQEVRVITLSVTEALIERECSIQVRKWRESRGELTHQPGRRLHGTRAIFEQKHRAAAISSGGSLLFLGGHVPPPGPLRVSQPEYLNKTLLWREKHGGD
;
A
#
# COMPACT_ATOMS: atom_id res chain seq x y z
N CYS A 1 -6.45 26.89 -10.59
CA CYS A 1 -6.16 27.80 -11.71
C CYS A 1 -4.86 28.53 -11.45
N PHE A 2 -4.13 28.79 -12.54
CA PHE A 2 -2.78 29.36 -12.67
C PHE A 2 -1.61 28.40 -12.38
N LEU A 3 -0.64 28.20 -13.27
CA LEU A 3 -0.55 28.26 -14.75
C LEU A 3 0.85 27.74 -15.10
N MET A 4 1.00 27.16 -16.27
CA MET A 4 2.26 26.75 -16.86
C MET A 4 3.09 27.94 -17.39
N SER A 5 4.41 27.79 -17.38
CA SER A 5 5.39 28.32 -18.35
C SER A 5 6.66 27.48 -18.13
N GLY A 6 7.22 26.76 -19.11
CA GLY A 6 7.97 27.31 -20.26
C GLY A 6 9.29 27.88 -19.73
N THR A 7 10.50 27.44 -20.09
CA THR A 7 10.99 27.02 -21.41
C THR A 7 12.35 26.32 -21.24
N LEU A 8 12.64 25.40 -22.16
CA LEU A 8 13.91 24.72 -22.36
C LEU A 8 14.70 25.55 -23.38
N GLU A 9 15.90 26.03 -23.04
CA GLU A 9 16.84 26.60 -24.01
C GLU A 9 18.26 26.09 -23.75
N SER A 10 18.89 25.66 -24.83
CA SER A 10 20.19 25.01 -24.95
C SER A 10 21.31 26.02 -25.25
N LEU A 11 22.51 25.68 -24.80
CA LEU A 11 23.83 25.87 -25.45
C LEU A 11 24.19 27.22 -26.10
N SER A 12 25.20 27.91 -25.56
CA SER A 12 26.47 28.27 -26.25
C SER A 12 27.28 29.25 -25.40
N GLY A 13 28.61 29.04 -25.34
CA GLY A 13 29.51 29.72 -24.42
C GLY A 13 30.21 30.96 -24.98
N LEU A 14 31.14 31.51 -24.20
CA LEU A 14 32.23 32.39 -24.63
C LEU A 14 33.32 32.46 -23.53
N GLY A 15 34.58 32.35 -23.95
CA GLY A 15 35.66 33.29 -23.55
C GLY A 15 36.47 33.00 -22.29
N GLU A 16 37.79 33.00 -22.48
CA GLU A 16 38.87 32.71 -21.53
C GLU A 16 39.27 33.92 -20.65
N ASP A 17 39.99 33.64 -19.55
CA ASP A 17 41.24 34.30 -19.09
C ASP A 17 41.29 34.63 -17.59
N GLY A 18 42.44 34.32 -16.96
CA GLY A 18 42.94 35.06 -15.79
C GLY A 18 43.20 34.24 -14.52
N SER A 19 44.47 33.93 -14.30
CA SER A 19 45.04 33.25 -13.14
C SER A 19 45.02 34.05 -11.82
N SER A 20 45.02 33.31 -10.71
CA SER A 20 45.84 33.51 -9.48
C SER A 20 45.22 34.14 -8.21
N PHE A 21 45.26 33.32 -7.15
CA PHE A 21 45.37 33.60 -5.70
C PHE A 21 44.33 34.48 -4.98
N GLY A 22 43.62 33.87 -4.02
CA GLY A 22 42.90 34.58 -2.95
C GLY A 22 42.04 33.64 -2.12
N SER A 23 42.29 33.62 -0.81
CA SER A 23 41.67 32.75 0.19
C SER A 23 40.22 33.16 0.52
N ASP A 24 39.50 32.16 1.03
CA ASP A 24 38.33 32.25 1.92
C ASP A 24 36.95 32.64 1.36
N SER A 25 36.01 31.76 1.71
CA SER A 25 34.59 32.02 2.01
C SER A 25 33.57 31.97 0.86
N GLU A 26 32.62 31.04 1.04
CA GLU A 26 31.24 31.09 0.55
C GLU A 26 30.99 30.84 -0.95
N ILE A 27 30.84 29.57 -1.32
CA ILE A 27 29.88 29.16 -2.37
C ILE A 27 28.79 28.31 -1.70
N ASN A 28 27.79 29.04 -1.20
CA ASN A 28 26.45 28.52 -0.91
C ASN A 28 25.74 28.24 -2.24
N GLY A 29 25.87 27.03 -2.78
CA GLY A 29 24.79 26.43 -3.56
C GLY A 29 23.81 25.76 -2.60
N PRO A 30 22.49 25.71 -2.87
CA PRO A 30 21.59 24.96 -2.01
C PRO A 30 21.97 23.48 -2.14
N VAL A 31 22.69 22.95 -1.15
CA VAL A 31 22.92 21.51 -1.04
C VAL A 31 21.54 20.87 -1.06
N ARG A 32 21.24 20.14 -2.14
CA ARG A 32 20.04 19.31 -2.27
C ARG A 32 20.10 18.24 -1.18
N ARG A 33 19.67 18.60 0.03
CA ARG A 33 19.71 17.71 1.19
C ARG A 33 18.51 16.77 1.10
N THR A 34 18.80 15.49 0.88
CA THR A 34 17.81 14.43 0.96
C THR A 34 17.69 13.93 2.41
N ASP A 35 16.53 13.37 2.76
CA ASP A 35 16.42 12.58 3.98
C ASP A 35 17.19 11.25 3.85
N LYS A 36 17.25 10.45 4.93
CA LYS A 36 17.94 9.14 4.93
C LYS A 36 17.38 8.12 3.92
N TYR A 37 16.28 8.46 3.27
CA TYR A 37 15.60 7.66 2.26
C TYR A 37 15.67 8.27 0.86
N GLY A 38 16.41 9.37 0.68
CA GLY A 38 16.62 9.98 -0.63
C GLY A 38 15.57 10.99 -1.07
N PHE A 39 14.65 11.45 -0.21
CA PHE A 39 13.64 12.46 -0.57
C PHE A 39 14.14 13.90 -0.38
N LEU A 40 14.06 14.70 -1.44
CA LEU A 40 14.43 16.12 -1.52
C LEU A 40 13.36 17.01 -0.90
N GLY A 41 13.77 17.99 -0.09
CA GLY A 41 12.93 19.13 0.28
C GLY A 41 11.63 18.79 1.03
N GLY A 42 11.50 17.60 1.61
CA GLY A 42 10.30 17.21 2.32
C GLY A 42 9.94 18.21 3.42
N CYS A 43 8.65 18.45 3.64
CA CYS A 43 8.10 19.14 4.82
C CYS A 43 8.69 18.58 6.15
N MET A 44 9.22 17.36 6.08
CA MET A 44 10.03 16.63 7.06
C MET A 44 11.30 17.33 7.54
N LEU A 45 11.93 18.22 6.76
CA LEU A 45 13.14 18.95 7.18
C LEU A 45 12.86 20.01 8.26
N ARG A 46 11.63 20.55 8.34
CA ARG A 46 11.26 21.60 9.32
C ARG A 46 10.48 21.09 10.53
N LEU A 47 9.78 19.95 10.40
CA LEU A 47 8.83 19.48 11.43
C LEU A 47 9.29 18.24 12.21
N CYS A 48 10.37 17.57 11.77
CA CYS A 48 10.98 16.49 12.54
C CYS A 48 12.23 17.06 13.22
N PRO A 49 12.22 17.28 14.55
CA PRO A 49 13.48 17.28 15.29
C PRO A 49 14.16 15.97 14.92
N PHE A 50 15.41 16.07 14.46
CA PHE A 50 16.37 14.98 14.27
C PHE A 50 15.84 13.70 14.95
N GLU A 51 15.32 12.74 14.17
CA GLU A 51 14.80 11.47 14.71
C GLU A 51 15.81 11.02 15.76
N ALA A 52 15.38 10.85 17.02
CA ALA A 52 16.28 10.55 18.11
C ALA A 52 17.17 9.37 17.69
N ASP A 53 18.43 9.66 17.38
CA ASP A 53 19.32 8.70 16.75
C ASP A 53 19.38 7.50 17.69
N ILE A 54 18.78 6.40 17.26
CA ILE A 54 18.77 5.18 18.05
C ILE A 54 20.23 4.82 18.24
N ALA A 55 20.69 4.81 19.49
CA ALA A 55 22.07 4.48 19.81
C ALA A 55 22.51 3.26 19.00
N VAL A 56 23.63 3.37 18.29
CA VAL A 56 24.10 2.36 17.32
C VAL A 56 24.11 0.95 17.94
N ALA A 57 24.46 0.86 19.23
CA ALA A 57 24.39 -0.39 19.98
C ALA A 57 22.98 -1.01 20.02
N VAL A 58 21.94 -0.21 20.24
CA VAL A 58 20.53 -0.64 20.23
C VAL A 58 20.11 -1.07 18.83
N ALA A 59 20.51 -0.33 17.78
CA ALA A 59 20.23 -0.71 16.39
C ALA A 59 20.86 -2.08 16.04
N ARG A 60 22.16 -2.26 16.34
CA ARG A 60 22.87 -3.54 16.16
C ARG A 60 22.23 -4.69 16.93
N GLN A 61 21.82 -4.46 18.19
CA GLN A 61 21.12 -5.47 18.97
C GLN A 61 19.77 -5.88 18.37
N ARG A 62 19.05 -4.93 17.75
CA ARG A 62 17.80 -5.24 17.04
C ARG A 62 18.10 -6.10 15.80
N GLU A 63 19.13 -5.76 15.03
CA GLU A 63 19.57 -6.54 13.86
C GLU A 63 19.97 -7.96 14.23
N MET A 64 20.81 -8.15 15.25
CA MET A 64 21.22 -9.48 15.72
C MET A 64 20.02 -10.37 16.10
N LYS A 65 18.99 -9.78 16.75
CA LYS A 65 17.75 -10.49 17.08
C LYS A 65 16.96 -10.93 15.85
N TRP A 66 17.02 -10.19 14.75
CA TRP A 66 16.40 -10.54 13.48
C TRP A 66 17.20 -11.59 12.72
N LEU A 67 18.53 -11.48 12.70
CA LEU A 67 19.39 -12.50 12.10
C LEU A 67 19.23 -13.87 12.78
N ASP A 68 19.11 -13.90 14.11
CA ASP A 68 18.76 -15.12 14.86
C ASP A 68 17.40 -15.70 14.44
N MET A 69 16.41 -14.84 14.18
CA MET A 69 15.12 -15.28 13.67
C MET A 69 15.22 -15.92 12.29
N PHE A 70 15.98 -15.31 11.37
CA PHE A 70 16.13 -15.81 10.01
C PHE A 70 16.77 -17.18 9.94
N ARG A 71 17.73 -17.49 10.83
CA ARG A 71 18.37 -18.82 10.89
C ARG A 71 17.38 -19.95 11.19
N ASN A 72 16.28 -19.66 11.88
CA ASN A 72 15.31 -20.65 12.36
C ASN A 72 13.87 -20.25 12.00
N TRP A 73 13.67 -19.74 10.78
CA TRP A 73 12.43 -19.04 10.40
C TRP A 73 11.15 -19.87 10.62
N ASP A 74 11.13 -21.12 10.16
CA ASP A 74 9.94 -21.99 10.28
C ASP A 74 9.53 -22.25 11.73
N LYS A 75 10.51 -22.41 12.63
CA LYS A 75 10.26 -22.54 14.08
C LYS A 75 9.67 -21.25 14.65
N TRP A 76 10.13 -20.10 14.18
CA TRP A 76 9.63 -18.80 14.62
C TRP A 76 8.19 -18.55 14.16
N ILE A 77 7.86 -18.89 12.92
CA ILE A 77 6.50 -18.74 12.40
C ILE A 77 5.53 -19.77 13.01
N SER A 78 5.94 -21.03 13.15
CA SER A 78 5.06 -22.07 13.73
C SER A 78 4.82 -21.89 15.23
N ARG A 79 5.86 -21.61 16.03
CA ARG A 79 5.78 -21.67 17.51
C ARG A 79 5.89 -20.31 18.21
N ARG A 80 6.40 -19.27 17.53
CA ARG A 80 6.69 -17.97 18.16
C ARG A 80 6.09 -16.78 17.40
N PHE A 81 5.06 -17.02 16.58
CA PHE A 81 4.41 -16.00 15.77
C PHE A 81 3.97 -14.73 16.53
N PRO A 82 3.40 -14.81 17.76
CA PRO A 82 3.08 -13.60 18.52
C PRO A 82 4.28 -12.68 18.73
N LYS A 83 5.47 -13.25 18.95
CA LYS A 83 6.72 -12.49 19.12
C LYS A 83 7.23 -11.91 17.79
N VAL A 84 7.01 -12.62 16.68
CA VAL A 84 7.27 -12.09 15.32
C VAL A 84 6.41 -10.87 15.05
N LYS A 85 5.09 -10.94 15.32
CA LYS A 85 4.18 -9.78 15.19
C LYS A 85 4.65 -8.59 16.02
N VAL A 86 5.00 -8.80 17.28
CA VAL A 86 5.50 -7.72 18.15
C VAL A 86 6.77 -7.09 17.59
N ARG A 87 7.69 -7.88 17.01
CA ARG A 87 8.91 -7.36 16.38
C ARG A 87 8.62 -6.57 15.10
N CYS A 88 7.71 -7.03 14.25
CA CYS A 88 7.28 -6.28 13.06
C CYS A 88 6.61 -4.95 13.45
N ARG A 89 5.74 -4.96 14.46
CA ARG A 89 5.11 -3.75 15.01
C ARG A 89 6.11 -2.77 15.63
N LYS A 90 7.24 -3.24 16.17
CA LYS A 90 8.35 -2.39 16.65
C LYS A 90 9.26 -1.88 15.54
N GLY A 91 9.33 -2.62 14.43
CA GLY A 91 10.03 -2.24 13.21
C GLY A 91 11.17 -3.15 12.85
N ILE A 92 11.24 -3.41 11.54
CA ILE A 92 12.30 -4.18 10.92
C ILE A 92 13.45 -3.22 10.62
N PRO A 93 14.69 -3.54 11.02
CA PRO A 93 15.86 -2.74 10.63
C PRO A 93 15.92 -2.58 9.11
N SER A 94 16.27 -1.38 8.65
CA SER A 94 16.29 -1.05 7.21
C SER A 94 17.17 -2.01 6.40
N SER A 95 18.34 -2.36 6.93
CA SER A 95 19.30 -3.32 6.38
C SER A 95 18.72 -4.73 6.17
N LEU A 96 17.65 -5.09 6.90
CA LEU A 96 17.09 -6.43 6.91
C LEU A 96 15.71 -6.53 6.24
N ARG A 97 15.10 -5.40 5.84
CA ARG A 97 13.74 -5.38 5.26
C ARG A 97 13.62 -6.23 4.01
N CYS A 98 14.58 -6.15 3.10
CA CYS A 98 14.56 -6.93 1.85
C CYS A 98 14.35 -8.43 2.15
N LYS A 99 15.21 -9.01 2.99
CA LYS A 99 15.09 -10.42 3.38
C LYS A 99 13.86 -10.70 4.24
N ALA A 100 13.53 -9.81 5.20
CA ALA A 100 12.40 -10.01 6.08
C ALA A 100 11.07 -10.04 5.32
N TRP A 101 10.86 -9.09 4.41
CA TRP A 101 9.64 -9.00 3.63
C TRP A 101 9.48 -10.19 2.69
N GLN A 102 10.56 -10.66 2.05
CA GLN A 102 10.52 -11.88 1.23
C GLN A 102 10.08 -13.11 2.05
N LEU A 103 10.61 -13.26 3.28
CA LEU A 103 10.24 -14.35 4.18
C LEU A 103 8.81 -14.22 4.73
N LEU A 104 8.34 -12.99 5.00
CA LEU A 104 7.00 -12.72 5.52
C LEU A 104 5.92 -12.94 4.46
N SER A 105 6.22 -12.64 3.19
CA SER A 105 5.30 -12.81 2.05
C SER A 105 5.41 -14.19 1.39
N ASN A 106 6.43 -14.98 1.75
CA ASN A 106 6.79 -16.24 1.10
C ASN A 106 7.14 -16.08 -0.40
N SER A 107 7.62 -14.90 -0.80
CA SER A 107 7.89 -14.61 -2.21
C SER A 107 9.03 -15.44 -2.80
N GLN A 108 10.03 -15.79 -1.98
CA GLN A 108 11.19 -16.58 -2.43
C GLN A 108 10.77 -17.97 -2.92
N GLU A 109 9.98 -18.69 -2.13
CA GLU A 109 9.48 -20.02 -2.50
C GLU A 109 8.52 -19.94 -3.70
N LEU A 110 7.73 -18.86 -3.79
CA LEU A 110 6.86 -18.65 -4.95
C LEU A 110 7.67 -18.44 -6.23
N LEU A 111 8.78 -17.71 -6.16
CA LEU A 111 9.72 -17.54 -7.27
C LEU A 111 10.36 -18.87 -7.67
N GLU A 112 10.85 -19.64 -6.69
CA GLU A 112 11.47 -20.95 -6.91
C GLU A 112 10.48 -21.97 -7.50
N SER A 113 9.20 -21.90 -7.11
CA SER A 113 8.14 -22.79 -7.62
C SER A 113 7.65 -22.43 -9.02
N ASN A 114 8.00 -21.23 -9.54
CA ASN A 114 7.55 -20.73 -10.84
C ASN A 114 8.74 -20.20 -11.66
N PRO A 115 9.74 -21.04 -11.97
CA PRO A 115 10.91 -20.61 -12.72
C PRO A 115 10.52 -20.13 -14.12
N GLY A 116 11.11 -19.02 -14.58
CA GLY A 116 10.81 -18.45 -15.90
C GLY A 116 9.53 -17.63 -15.98
N LYS A 117 8.70 -17.63 -14.92
CA LYS A 117 7.39 -16.95 -14.94
C LYS A 117 7.52 -15.43 -14.92
N PHE A 118 8.54 -14.91 -14.23
CA PHE A 118 8.80 -13.47 -14.22
C PHE A 118 9.18 -12.98 -15.62
N GLU A 119 10.08 -13.70 -16.29
CA GLU A 119 10.57 -13.40 -17.63
C GLU A 119 9.46 -13.56 -18.69
N GLU A 120 8.54 -14.52 -18.49
CA GLU A 120 7.33 -14.65 -19.31
C GLU A 120 6.42 -13.42 -19.17
N LEU A 121 6.13 -13.01 -17.93
CA LEU A 121 5.26 -11.85 -17.65
C LEU A 121 5.90 -10.52 -18.05
N GLU A 122 7.21 -10.40 -17.98
CA GLU A 122 7.95 -9.22 -18.42
C GLU A 122 7.91 -9.03 -19.94
N LYS A 123 7.83 -10.13 -20.70
CA LYS A 123 7.68 -10.09 -22.17
C LYS A 123 6.25 -9.81 -22.62
N ASP A 124 5.28 -9.96 -21.72
CA ASP A 124 3.89 -9.63 -22.02
C ASP A 124 3.74 -8.12 -22.20
N GLN A 125 3.06 -7.71 -23.27
CA GLN A 125 2.84 -6.28 -23.56
C GLN A 125 1.90 -5.64 -22.55
N GLY A 126 1.20 -6.43 -21.72
CA GLY A 126 0.26 -5.95 -20.73
C GLY A 126 -0.97 -5.28 -21.36
N ASP A 127 -1.97 -4.97 -20.54
CA ASP A 127 -3.14 -4.22 -21.02
C ASP A 127 -2.77 -2.73 -21.15
N PRO A 128 -2.90 -2.13 -22.35
CA PRO A 128 -2.59 -0.72 -22.58
C PRO A 128 -3.28 0.23 -21.60
N LYS A 129 -4.49 -0.13 -21.13
CA LYS A 129 -5.22 0.65 -20.13
C LYS A 129 -4.47 0.76 -18.81
N TRP A 130 -3.90 -0.35 -18.34
CA TRP A 130 -3.15 -0.35 -17.08
C TRP A 130 -1.79 0.29 -17.25
N LEU A 131 -1.13 0.11 -18.39
CA LEU A 131 0.15 0.76 -18.69
C LEU A 131 0.05 2.28 -18.66
N ASP A 132 -0.94 2.87 -19.32
CA ASP A 132 -1.16 4.33 -19.32
C ASP A 132 -1.40 4.89 -17.91
N ILE A 133 -2.15 4.16 -17.07
CA ILE A 133 -2.37 4.54 -15.66
C ILE A 133 -1.06 4.49 -14.89
N ILE A 134 -0.28 3.42 -15.03
CA ILE A 134 0.95 3.25 -14.26
C ILE A 134 2.00 4.27 -14.68
N GLU A 135 2.16 4.55 -15.98
CA GLU A 135 3.08 5.57 -16.48
C GLU A 135 2.74 6.95 -15.89
N LYS A 136 1.47 7.35 -15.96
CA LYS A 136 0.99 8.60 -15.36
C LYS A 136 1.21 8.66 -13.86
N ASP A 137 1.06 7.55 -13.15
CA ASP A 137 1.22 7.52 -11.69
C ASP A 137 2.68 7.46 -11.25
N LEU A 138 3.56 6.83 -12.02
CA LEU A 138 4.99 6.73 -11.76
C LEU A 138 5.62 8.12 -11.66
N HIS A 139 5.31 9.01 -12.62
CA HIS A 139 5.76 10.41 -12.61
C HIS A 139 5.27 11.19 -11.38
N ARG A 140 4.16 10.77 -10.78
CA ARG A 140 3.49 11.46 -9.67
C ARG A 140 3.71 10.78 -8.32
N GLN A 141 4.39 9.64 -8.26
CA GLN A 141 4.56 8.83 -7.05
C GLN A 141 5.73 9.30 -6.18
N PHE A 142 6.90 9.54 -6.79
CA PHE A 142 8.12 9.96 -6.10
C PHE A 142 8.84 11.14 -6.78
N PRO A 143 8.13 12.25 -7.07
CA PRO A 143 8.72 13.37 -7.83
C PRO A 143 9.93 14.02 -7.13
N PHE A 144 10.05 13.83 -5.81
CA PHE A 144 11.10 14.42 -5.00
C PHE A 144 12.19 13.44 -4.55
N HIS A 145 12.13 12.16 -4.90
CA HIS A 145 13.17 11.21 -4.46
C HIS A 145 14.35 11.21 -5.43
N GLU A 146 15.60 11.40 -4.97
CA GLU A 146 16.81 11.50 -5.81
C GLU A 146 16.96 10.41 -6.90
N MET A 147 16.47 9.19 -6.65
CA MET A 147 16.55 8.05 -7.56
C MET A 147 15.39 7.94 -8.56
N PHE A 148 14.52 8.93 -8.69
CA PHE A 148 13.33 8.84 -9.55
C PHE A 148 13.24 9.92 -10.66
N PRO A 149 13.77 11.15 -10.49
CA PRO A 149 13.82 12.17 -11.53
C PRO A 149 14.71 11.85 -12.75
N GLN A 150 15.64 10.90 -12.66
CA GLN A 150 16.68 10.67 -13.68
C GLN A 150 16.56 9.37 -14.51
N PHE A 151 15.52 8.55 -14.31
CA PHE A 151 15.52 7.15 -14.79
C PHE A 151 14.75 6.89 -16.10
N TYR A 152 14.49 7.91 -16.91
CA TYR A 152 13.73 7.76 -18.16
C TYR A 152 14.52 7.17 -19.33
N THR A 153 15.81 6.84 -19.17
CA THR A 153 16.67 6.38 -20.27
C THR A 153 17.07 4.90 -20.20
N SER A 154 16.70 4.16 -19.15
CA SER A 154 17.04 2.73 -19.02
C SER A 154 15.83 1.91 -18.55
N HIS A 155 15.28 1.08 -19.45
CA HIS A 155 14.14 0.16 -19.22
C HIS A 155 14.33 -0.86 -18.07
N THR A 156 15.46 -0.86 -17.37
CA THR A 156 15.88 -1.88 -16.41
C THR A 156 15.26 -1.75 -15.00
N PHE A 157 14.74 -0.59 -14.61
CA PHE A 157 14.13 -0.39 -13.27
C PHE A 157 12.64 -0.02 -13.28
N THR A 158 12.08 0.33 -14.45
CA THR A 158 10.65 0.61 -14.61
C THR A 158 9.81 -0.68 -14.54
N SER A 159 10.32 -1.78 -15.10
CA SER A 159 9.64 -3.09 -15.18
C SER A 159 9.19 -3.66 -13.81
N PRO A 160 10.02 -3.73 -12.75
CA PRO A 160 9.59 -4.28 -11.46
C PRO A 160 8.56 -3.41 -10.73
N LEU A 161 8.68 -2.08 -10.82
CA LEU A 161 7.69 -1.16 -10.26
C LEU A 161 6.37 -1.23 -11.03
N LEU A 162 6.42 -1.29 -12.37
CA LEU A 162 5.26 -1.52 -13.23
C LEU A 162 4.54 -2.83 -12.88
N LEU A 163 5.27 -3.91 -12.61
CA LEU A 163 4.71 -5.19 -12.19
C LEU A 163 4.09 -5.13 -10.78
N ILE A 164 4.74 -4.45 -9.82
CA ILE A 164 4.17 -4.21 -8.48
C ILE A 164 2.89 -3.37 -8.58
N PHE A 165 2.89 -2.30 -9.37
CA PHE A 165 1.71 -1.47 -9.58
C PHE A 165 0.62 -2.22 -10.33
N SER A 166 0.93 -2.97 -11.38
CA SER A 166 -0.02 -3.83 -12.09
C SER A 166 -0.64 -4.88 -11.17
N PHE A 167 0.16 -5.53 -10.30
CA PHE A 167 -0.34 -6.45 -9.28
C PHE A 167 -1.24 -5.76 -8.26
N ILE A 168 -0.83 -4.59 -7.77
CA ILE A 168 -1.62 -3.72 -6.88
C ILE A 168 -2.95 -3.33 -7.55
N TYR A 169 -2.93 -2.94 -8.82
CA TYR A 169 -4.11 -2.54 -9.58
C TYR A 169 -5.05 -3.73 -9.86
N ARG A 170 -4.49 -4.91 -10.09
CA ARG A 170 -5.23 -6.16 -10.30
C ARG A 170 -5.84 -6.71 -9.01
N VAL A 171 -5.17 -6.58 -7.86
CA VAL A 171 -5.71 -6.89 -6.51
C VAL A 171 -6.71 -5.82 -6.07
N GLY A 172 -6.48 -4.58 -6.50
CA GLY A 172 -7.27 -3.39 -6.25
C GLY A 172 -8.69 -3.35 -6.81
N TYR A 173 -9.05 -4.31 -7.65
CA TYR A 173 -10.39 -4.44 -8.24
C TYR A 173 -11.50 -4.78 -7.21
N GLN A 174 -11.22 -4.68 -5.91
CA GLN A 174 -12.11 -4.97 -4.78
C GLN A 174 -12.63 -3.72 -4.04
N ASN A 175 -12.30 -2.51 -4.54
CA ASN A 175 -12.52 -1.23 -3.87
C ASN A 175 -13.96 -0.96 -3.34
N PRO A 176 -15.05 -1.30 -4.04
CA PRO A 176 -16.39 -0.98 -3.54
C PRO A 176 -16.77 -1.78 -2.29
N LEU A 177 -16.48 -3.09 -2.29
CA LEU A 177 -16.78 -3.97 -1.14
C LEU A 177 -15.92 -3.61 0.07
N ASP A 178 -14.64 -3.28 -0.17
CA ASP A 178 -13.76 -2.84 0.91
C ASP A 178 -14.20 -1.50 1.50
N GLY A 179 -14.80 -0.63 0.68
CA GLY A 179 -15.43 0.61 1.15
C GLY A 179 -16.60 0.37 2.08
N ASP A 180 -17.49 -0.56 1.75
CA ASP A 180 -18.62 -0.91 2.61
C ASP A 180 -18.16 -1.50 3.95
N ILE A 181 -17.15 -2.37 3.93
CA ILE A 181 -16.53 -2.93 5.14
C ILE A 181 -15.90 -1.81 5.97
N PHE A 182 -15.07 -0.98 5.34
CA PHE A 182 -14.35 0.10 6.00
C PHE A 182 -15.30 1.12 6.64
N PHE A 183 -16.37 1.51 5.93
CA PHE A 183 -17.36 2.45 6.44
C PHE A 183 -18.18 1.86 7.61
N SER A 184 -18.45 0.56 7.57
CA SER A 184 -19.11 -0.16 8.67
C SER A 184 -18.21 -0.26 9.90
N LEU A 185 -16.90 -0.44 9.72
CA LEU A 185 -15.92 -0.38 10.81
C LEU A 185 -15.80 1.05 11.38
N LEU A 186 -15.80 2.07 10.53
CA LEU A 186 -15.75 3.47 10.95
C LEU A 186 -16.94 3.83 11.84
N ARG A 187 -18.15 3.35 11.50
CA ARG A 187 -19.34 3.53 12.34
C ARG A 187 -19.14 3.06 13.78
N ARG A 188 -18.33 2.01 14.00
CA ARG A 188 -18.04 1.47 15.34
C ARG A 188 -16.90 2.23 16.02
N VAL A 189 -15.83 2.52 15.30
CA VAL A 189 -14.62 3.13 15.86
C VAL A 189 -14.77 4.63 16.10
N CYS A 190 -15.40 5.35 15.18
CA CYS A 190 -15.61 6.79 15.26
C CYS A 190 -17.00 7.17 14.71
N PRO A 191 -18.08 6.99 15.52
CA PRO A 191 -19.45 7.26 15.07
C PRO A 191 -19.69 8.70 14.62
N MET A 192 -18.95 9.67 15.17
CA MET A 192 -19.05 11.08 14.77
C MET A 192 -18.51 11.32 13.37
N ALA A 193 -17.32 10.79 13.04
CA ALA A 193 -16.77 10.84 11.69
C ALA A 193 -17.69 10.14 10.68
N TYR A 194 -18.22 8.97 11.04
CA TYR A 194 -19.20 8.26 10.20
C TYR A 194 -20.44 9.12 9.91
N ARG A 195 -21.05 9.73 10.93
CA ARG A 195 -22.22 10.60 10.75
C ARG A 195 -21.91 11.81 9.89
N HIS A 196 -20.73 12.40 10.06
CA HIS A 196 -20.26 13.54 9.26
C HIS A 196 -20.14 13.18 7.78
N LEU A 197 -19.39 12.13 7.45
CA LEU A 197 -19.22 11.66 6.07
C LEU A 197 -20.56 11.28 5.44
N LYS A 198 -21.45 10.63 6.20
CA LYS A 198 -22.80 10.30 5.74
C LYS A 198 -23.66 11.54 5.48
N LYS A 199 -23.60 12.56 6.34
CA LYS A 199 -24.34 13.83 6.17
C LYS A 199 -23.97 14.51 4.85
N PHE A 200 -22.68 14.54 4.52
CA PHE A 200 -22.18 15.15 3.29
C PHE A 200 -22.12 14.19 2.08
N LYS A 201 -22.68 12.98 2.21
CA LYS A 201 -22.71 11.94 1.16
C LYS A 201 -21.33 11.63 0.56
N ILE A 202 -20.29 11.64 1.39
CA ILE A 202 -18.92 11.33 0.98
C ILE A 202 -18.74 9.82 1.00
N ASP A 203 -18.68 9.23 -0.19
CA ASP A 203 -18.46 7.80 -0.37
C ASP A 203 -17.00 7.42 -0.04
N PRO A 204 -16.76 6.33 0.72
CA PRO A 204 -15.42 5.78 0.97
C PRO A 204 -14.52 5.71 -0.25
N ILE A 205 -15.07 5.34 -1.42
CA ILE A 205 -14.30 5.17 -2.66
C ILE A 205 -13.52 6.43 -3.06
N LEU A 206 -13.99 7.62 -2.68
CA LEU A 206 -13.40 8.91 -3.06
C LEU A 206 -12.06 9.21 -2.39
N TYR A 207 -11.77 8.59 -1.24
CA TYR A 207 -10.54 8.82 -0.50
C TYR A 207 -9.77 7.51 -0.24
N MET A 208 -10.48 6.39 -0.08
CA MET A 208 -9.83 5.13 0.26
C MET A 208 -9.14 4.47 -0.92
N THR A 209 -9.56 4.74 -2.16
CA THR A 209 -9.03 4.07 -3.34
C THR A 209 -7.52 4.30 -3.40
N GLU A 210 -7.05 5.54 -3.31
CA GLU A 210 -5.60 5.79 -3.29
C GLU A 210 -4.92 5.10 -2.09
N TRP A 211 -5.50 5.22 -0.89
CA TRP A 211 -4.94 4.68 0.33
C TRP A 211 -4.76 3.16 0.30
N PHE A 212 -5.76 2.43 -0.17
CA PHE A 212 -5.81 0.97 -0.11
C PHE A 212 -5.05 0.36 -1.29
N MET A 213 -5.19 0.94 -2.48
CA MET A 213 -4.45 0.52 -3.67
C MET A 213 -2.95 0.66 -3.40
N CYS A 214 -2.49 1.86 -3.06
CA CYS A 214 -1.06 2.11 -2.90
C CYS A 214 -0.53 1.73 -1.50
N ILE A 215 -1.34 1.08 -0.65
CA ILE A 215 -0.97 0.77 0.75
C ILE A 215 -0.33 2.00 1.42
N PHE A 216 -0.96 3.15 1.24
CA PHE A 216 -0.58 4.46 1.76
C PHE A 216 0.76 5.04 1.28
N SER A 217 1.46 4.43 0.32
CA SER A 217 2.78 4.91 -0.13
C SER A 217 2.76 6.30 -0.77
N ARG A 218 1.59 6.75 -1.27
CA ARG A 218 1.38 8.10 -1.82
C ARG A 218 0.97 9.12 -0.77
N THR A 219 0.41 8.66 0.34
CA THR A 219 -0.29 9.51 1.31
C THR A 219 0.55 9.76 2.56
N LEU A 220 1.37 8.78 2.97
CA LEU A 220 2.15 8.84 4.19
C LEU A 220 3.64 9.12 3.90
N PRO A 221 4.36 9.75 4.85
CA PRO A 221 5.82 9.84 4.78
C PRO A 221 6.47 8.46 4.71
N TRP A 222 7.61 8.36 4.02
CA TRP A 222 8.25 7.08 3.74
C TRP A 222 8.56 6.26 5.00
N SER A 223 9.01 6.91 6.08
CA SER A 223 9.21 6.25 7.38
C SER A 223 7.95 5.52 7.84
N CYS A 224 6.80 6.19 7.85
CA CYS A 224 5.49 5.63 8.17
C CYS A 224 5.10 4.48 7.22
N VAL A 225 5.30 4.65 5.91
CA VAL A 225 5.00 3.63 4.90
C VAL A 225 5.75 2.33 5.21
N LEU A 226 7.05 2.42 5.50
CA LEU A 226 7.86 1.25 5.86
C LEU A 226 7.33 0.54 7.10
N ARG A 227 6.83 1.27 8.11
CA ARG A 227 6.23 0.68 9.31
C ARG A 227 4.89 0.01 9.01
N VAL A 228 4.07 0.62 8.16
CA VAL A 228 2.82 0.03 7.68
C VAL A 228 3.13 -1.27 6.94
N TRP A 229 4.14 -1.29 6.08
CA TRP A 229 4.54 -2.46 5.30
C TRP A 229 5.12 -3.58 6.19
N ASP A 230 5.95 -3.25 7.18
CA ASP A 230 6.44 -4.21 8.19
C ASP A 230 5.26 -4.97 8.85
N MET A 231 4.20 -4.24 9.22
CA MET A 231 2.99 -4.83 9.80
C MET A 231 2.14 -5.56 8.77
N PHE A 232 1.98 -4.99 7.56
CA PHE A 232 1.17 -5.55 6.48
C PHE A 232 1.71 -6.90 5.99
N PHE A 233 3.01 -7.05 5.77
CA PHE A 233 3.55 -8.36 5.35
C PHE A 233 3.41 -9.42 6.44
N CYS A 234 3.47 -9.02 7.72
CA CYS A 234 3.34 -9.95 8.85
C CYS A 234 1.89 -10.34 9.17
N GLU A 235 0.98 -9.36 9.17
CA GLU A 235 -0.39 -9.51 9.64
C GLU A 235 -1.43 -9.48 8.50
N GLY A 236 -1.08 -9.01 7.31
CA GLY A 236 -1.92 -8.98 6.12
C GLY A 236 -2.81 -7.72 6.01
N VAL A 237 -3.80 -7.81 5.12
CA VAL A 237 -4.63 -6.68 4.68
C VAL A 237 -5.40 -5.96 5.80
N LYS A 238 -5.64 -6.60 6.94
CA LYS A 238 -6.27 -5.96 8.11
C LYS A 238 -5.53 -4.71 8.60
N ILE A 239 -4.22 -4.62 8.37
CA ILE A 239 -3.44 -3.43 8.69
C ILE A 239 -3.91 -2.23 7.88
N VAL A 240 -4.30 -2.42 6.62
CA VAL A 240 -4.77 -1.34 5.73
C VAL A 240 -6.03 -0.68 6.29
N PHE A 241 -7.01 -1.48 6.70
CA PHE A 241 -8.23 -1.00 7.36
C PHE A 241 -7.92 -0.24 8.65
N ARG A 242 -7.03 -0.79 9.50
CA ARG A 242 -6.67 -0.16 10.78
C ARG A 242 -6.00 1.20 10.57
N VAL A 243 -5.05 1.29 9.65
CA VAL A 243 -4.36 2.55 9.32
C VAL A 243 -5.37 3.56 8.78
N GLY A 244 -6.24 3.18 7.84
CA GLY A 244 -7.29 4.08 7.32
C GLY A 244 -8.21 4.61 8.42
N LEU A 245 -8.59 3.77 9.40
CA LEU A 245 -9.40 4.19 10.54
C LEU A 245 -8.67 5.14 11.47
N VAL A 246 -7.35 4.94 11.68
CA VAL A 246 -6.52 5.88 12.43
C VAL A 246 -6.52 7.24 11.74
N LEU A 247 -6.29 7.29 10.42
CA LEU A 247 -6.25 8.54 9.67
C LEU A 247 -7.59 9.28 9.75
N LEU A 248 -8.72 8.59 9.56
CA LEU A 248 -10.04 9.21 9.71
C LEU A 248 -10.31 9.72 11.13
N LYS A 249 -9.93 8.95 12.15
CA LYS A 249 -10.06 9.38 13.55
C LYS A 249 -9.20 10.62 13.81
N GLN A 250 -8.01 10.70 13.23
CA GLN A 250 -7.14 11.86 13.37
C GLN A 250 -7.68 13.09 12.64
N MET A 251 -8.40 12.94 11.53
CA MET A 251 -8.93 14.08 10.79
C MET A 251 -10.32 14.53 11.27
N LEU A 252 -11.18 13.59 11.66
CA LEU A 252 -12.62 13.82 11.88
C LEU A 252 -13.12 13.34 13.27
N GLY A 253 -12.21 12.90 14.15
CA GLY A 253 -12.57 12.21 15.39
C GLY A 253 -12.86 13.08 16.62
N SER A 254 -12.94 14.40 16.46
CA SER A 254 -13.27 15.33 17.56
C SER A 254 -14.25 16.40 17.09
N VAL A 255 -15.11 16.87 17.99
CA VAL A 255 -16.09 17.91 17.70
C VAL A 255 -15.43 19.19 17.19
N ASP A 256 -14.28 19.58 17.75
CA ASP A 256 -13.57 20.79 17.34
C ASP A 256 -13.12 20.72 15.88
N LYS A 257 -12.49 19.61 15.48
CA LYS A 257 -12.13 19.35 14.07
C LYS A 257 -13.35 19.39 13.14
N LEU A 258 -14.50 18.89 13.57
CA LEU A 258 -15.72 18.91 12.74
C LEU A 258 -16.31 20.31 12.63
N ARG A 259 -16.14 21.19 13.64
CA ARG A 259 -16.61 22.59 13.58
C ARG A 259 -15.92 23.38 12.48
N GLU A 260 -14.64 23.10 12.23
CA GLU A 260 -13.86 23.75 11.17
C GLU A 260 -14.25 23.28 9.76
N ILE A 261 -14.87 22.11 9.64
CA ILE A 261 -15.11 21.44 8.36
C ILE A 261 -16.63 21.32 8.16
N GLN A 262 -17.27 22.35 7.60
CA GLN A 262 -18.75 22.42 7.52
C GLN A 262 -19.34 22.08 6.14
N GLY A 263 -18.56 21.47 5.25
CA GLY A 263 -19.03 21.12 3.91
C GLY A 263 -18.32 19.91 3.31
N MET A 264 -18.83 19.49 2.15
CA MET A 264 -18.25 18.37 1.39
C MET A 264 -16.85 18.71 0.89
N TYR A 265 -16.65 19.93 0.38
CA TYR A 265 -15.38 20.37 -0.18
C TYR A 265 -14.28 20.39 0.89
N GLU A 266 -14.52 21.06 2.01
CA GLU A 266 -13.58 21.17 3.14
C GLU A 266 -13.25 19.80 3.72
N THR A 267 -14.25 18.90 3.77
CA THR A 267 -14.03 17.53 4.22
C THR A 267 -13.13 16.78 3.25
N MET A 268 -13.38 16.86 1.95
CA MET A 268 -12.55 16.22 0.93
C MET A 268 -11.14 16.79 0.88
N GLU A 269 -10.97 18.10 1.05
CA GLU A 269 -9.68 18.76 1.14
C GLU A 269 -8.90 18.26 2.36
N ARG A 270 -9.55 18.17 3.53
CA ARG A 270 -8.93 17.61 4.74
C ARG A 270 -8.51 16.15 4.56
N LEU A 271 -9.34 15.33 3.89
CA LEU A 271 -9.05 13.92 3.63
C LEU A 271 -7.86 13.73 2.66
N ARG A 272 -7.65 14.67 1.73
CA ARG A 272 -6.51 14.65 0.80
C ARG A 272 -5.24 15.20 1.43
N ASN A 273 -5.37 16.19 2.32
CA ASN A 273 -4.25 16.89 2.97
C ASN A 273 -4.23 16.57 4.47
N ILE A 274 -3.65 15.41 4.81
CA ILE A 274 -3.58 14.94 6.19
C ILE A 274 -2.61 15.82 6.99
N PRO A 275 -2.99 16.30 8.20
CA PRO A 275 -2.11 17.10 9.05
C PRO A 275 -0.77 16.40 9.34
N PRO A 276 0.40 17.06 9.17
CA PRO A 276 1.71 16.47 9.41
C PRO A 276 1.87 15.84 10.81
N GLU A 277 1.24 16.41 11.82
CA GLU A 277 1.31 15.95 13.20
C GLU A 277 0.67 14.56 13.38
N ALA A 278 -0.35 14.26 12.57
CA ALA A 278 -1.09 13.00 12.58
C ALA A 278 -0.33 11.87 11.85
N ILE A 279 0.60 12.22 10.96
CA ILE A 279 1.37 11.28 10.13
C ILE A 279 2.83 11.15 10.59
N ARG A 280 3.13 11.52 11.84
CA ARG A 280 4.40 11.21 12.50
C ARG A 280 4.48 9.73 12.83
N GLU A 281 5.63 9.11 12.60
CA GLU A 281 5.83 7.65 12.75
C GLU A 281 5.37 7.13 14.11
N GLU A 282 5.84 7.75 15.19
CA GLU A 282 5.54 7.30 16.56
C GLU A 282 4.05 7.39 16.88
N VAL A 283 3.42 8.50 16.49
CA VAL A 283 1.98 8.75 16.71
C VAL A 283 1.15 7.75 15.93
N LEU A 284 1.47 7.55 14.64
CA LEU A 284 0.76 6.63 13.77
C LEU A 284 0.86 5.19 14.31
N VAL A 285 2.07 4.72 14.64
CA VAL A 285 2.29 3.36 15.15
C VAL A 285 1.59 3.15 16.50
N GLN A 286 1.61 4.17 17.37
CA GLN A 286 0.90 4.14 18.65
C GLN A 286 -0.61 4.00 18.45
N GLU A 287 -1.22 4.84 17.61
CA GLU A 287 -2.66 4.81 17.35
C GLU A 287 -3.09 3.53 16.64
N VAL A 288 -2.29 3.02 15.68
CA VAL A 288 -2.55 1.72 15.03
C VAL A 288 -2.54 0.60 16.08
N ARG A 289 -1.65 0.67 17.08
CA ARG A 289 -1.64 -0.29 18.20
C ARG A 289 -2.90 -0.21 19.04
N VAL A 290 -3.41 1.00 19.32
CA VAL A 290 -4.67 1.20 20.05
C VAL A 290 -5.85 0.67 19.24
N ILE A 291 -5.98 1.06 17.97
CA ILE A 291 -7.06 0.59 17.07
C ILE A 291 -7.02 -0.93 16.89
N THR A 292 -5.83 -1.53 16.87
CA THR A 292 -5.66 -2.99 16.79
C THR A 292 -6.39 -3.73 17.91
N LEU A 293 -6.50 -3.13 19.10
CA LEU A 293 -7.21 -3.72 20.23
C LEU A 293 -8.72 -3.70 20.02
N SER A 294 -9.27 -2.62 19.46
CA SER A 294 -10.71 -2.47 19.19
C SER A 294 -11.17 -3.14 17.89
N VAL A 295 -10.29 -3.21 16.88
CA VAL A 295 -10.59 -3.75 15.55
C VAL A 295 -9.83 -5.05 15.35
N THR A 296 -10.44 -6.13 15.86
CA THR A 296 -9.88 -7.49 15.79
C THR A 296 -10.01 -8.08 14.38
N GLU A 297 -9.22 -9.10 14.09
CA GLU A 297 -9.31 -9.83 12.82
C GLU A 297 -10.69 -10.48 12.63
N ALA A 298 -11.20 -11.14 13.67
CA ALA A 298 -12.54 -11.73 13.66
C ALA A 298 -13.65 -10.71 13.37
N LEU A 299 -13.49 -9.45 13.82
CA LEU A 299 -14.44 -8.39 13.52
C LEU A 299 -14.43 -8.02 12.02
N ILE A 300 -13.24 -7.86 11.44
CA ILE A 300 -13.10 -7.54 10.01
C ILE A 300 -13.63 -8.69 9.15
N GLU A 301 -13.32 -9.93 9.51
CA GLU A 301 -13.83 -11.13 8.81
C GLU A 301 -15.35 -11.24 8.88
N ARG A 302 -15.93 -10.98 10.06
CA ARG A 302 -17.40 -10.93 10.24
C ARG A 302 -18.01 -9.85 9.35
N GLU A 303 -17.45 -8.65 9.34
CA GLU A 303 -17.98 -7.55 8.52
C GLU A 303 -17.84 -7.87 7.02
N CYS A 304 -16.70 -8.42 6.59
CA CYS A 304 -16.50 -8.90 5.22
C CYS A 304 -17.57 -9.91 4.80
N SER A 305 -17.85 -10.90 5.64
CA SER A 305 -18.88 -11.92 5.39
C SER A 305 -20.27 -11.31 5.23
N ILE A 306 -20.60 -10.32 6.07
CA ILE A 306 -21.88 -9.59 6.01
C ILE A 306 -21.99 -8.81 4.69
N GLN A 307 -20.96 -8.06 4.31
CA GLN A 307 -21.00 -7.21 3.12
C GLN A 307 -20.96 -8.03 1.83
N VAL A 308 -20.21 -9.14 1.80
CA VAL A 308 -20.25 -10.09 0.68
C VAL A 308 -21.66 -10.65 0.48
N ARG A 309 -22.36 -11.01 1.56
CA ARG A 309 -23.74 -11.50 1.47
C ARG A 309 -24.67 -10.43 0.88
N LYS A 310 -24.63 -9.20 1.40
CA LYS A 310 -25.42 -8.08 0.88
C LYS A 310 -25.11 -7.75 -0.58
N TRP A 311 -23.84 -7.85 -0.97
CA TRP A 311 -23.42 -7.64 -2.34
C TRP A 311 -24.05 -8.68 -3.28
N ARG A 312 -23.99 -9.96 -2.90
CA ARG A 312 -24.61 -11.05 -3.67
C ARG A 312 -26.11 -10.85 -3.85
N GLU A 313 -26.79 -10.41 -2.80
CA GLU A 313 -28.23 -10.13 -2.82
C GLU A 313 -28.60 -8.94 -3.73
N SER A 314 -27.74 -7.90 -3.80
CA SER A 314 -28.07 -6.65 -4.51
C SER A 314 -27.50 -6.52 -5.92
N ARG A 315 -26.36 -7.15 -6.20
CA ARG A 315 -25.58 -6.97 -7.44
C ARG A 315 -25.24 -8.28 -8.16
N GLY A 316 -25.69 -9.43 -7.63
CA GLY A 316 -25.39 -10.75 -8.17
C GLY A 316 -24.01 -11.28 -7.76
N GLU A 317 -23.52 -12.32 -8.45
CA GLU A 317 -22.23 -12.91 -8.13
C GLU A 317 -21.06 -11.94 -8.31
N LEU A 318 -20.07 -12.07 -7.43
CA LEU A 318 -18.83 -11.32 -7.56
C LEU A 318 -18.07 -11.86 -8.79
N THR A 319 -17.66 -10.96 -9.67
CA THR A 319 -16.81 -11.27 -10.85
C THR A 319 -15.50 -11.96 -10.48
N HIS A 320 -15.07 -11.83 -9.23
CA HIS A 320 -13.97 -12.57 -8.63
C HIS A 320 -14.41 -13.07 -7.26
N GLN A 321 -14.29 -14.37 -6.99
CA GLN A 321 -14.52 -14.89 -5.65
C GLN A 321 -13.46 -14.31 -4.72
N PRO A 322 -13.81 -13.52 -3.68
CA PRO A 322 -12.86 -13.22 -2.63
C PRO A 322 -12.62 -14.54 -1.89
N GLY A 323 -11.69 -15.36 -2.39
CA GLY A 323 -11.07 -16.41 -1.59
C GLY A 323 -10.54 -15.79 -0.29
N ARG A 324 -10.19 -16.61 0.71
CA ARG A 324 -9.53 -16.12 1.95
C ARG A 324 -8.42 -15.14 1.54
N ARG A 325 -8.67 -13.84 1.69
CA ARG A 325 -7.80 -12.76 1.17
C ARG A 325 -6.53 -12.76 2.01
N LEU A 326 -5.60 -13.64 1.64
CA LEU A 326 -4.22 -13.82 2.08
C LEU A 326 -3.94 -13.14 3.43
N HIS A 327 -4.29 -13.85 4.52
CA HIS A 327 -3.90 -13.41 5.85
C HIS A 327 -2.37 -13.42 5.92
N GLY A 328 -1.80 -12.51 6.72
CA GLY A 328 -0.35 -12.34 6.81
C GLY A 328 0.41 -13.63 7.14
N THR A 329 1.74 -13.57 7.08
CA THR A 329 2.71 -14.68 7.10
C THR A 329 2.26 -16.04 7.66
N ARG A 330 1.60 -16.08 8.83
CA ARG A 330 1.12 -17.33 9.42
C ARG A 330 0.13 -18.10 8.54
N ALA A 331 -0.83 -17.46 7.88
CA ALA A 331 -1.77 -18.23 7.05
C ALA A 331 -1.13 -18.75 5.77
N ILE A 332 -0.19 -17.97 5.20
CA ILE A 332 0.64 -18.41 4.08
C ILE A 332 1.42 -19.68 4.49
N PHE A 333 2.05 -19.64 5.66
CA PHE A 333 2.76 -20.78 6.23
C PHE A 333 1.85 -22.01 6.49
N GLU A 334 0.67 -21.82 7.07
CA GLU A 334 -0.28 -22.91 7.31
C GLU A 334 -0.82 -23.52 6.02
N GLN A 335 -1.10 -22.70 5.00
CA GLN A 335 -1.53 -23.17 3.69
C GLN A 335 -0.45 -24.00 3.00
N LYS A 336 0.80 -23.55 3.04
CA LYS A 336 1.97 -24.29 2.57
C LYS A 336 2.06 -25.67 3.21
N HIS A 337 2.02 -25.74 4.54
CA HIS A 337 2.14 -27.01 5.25
C HIS A 337 0.97 -27.97 4.96
N ARG A 338 -0.25 -27.44 4.77
CA ARG A 338 -1.39 -28.26 4.32
C ARG A 338 -1.17 -28.82 2.92
N ALA A 339 -0.71 -28.00 1.97
CA ALA A 339 -0.43 -28.45 0.61
C ALA A 339 0.67 -29.51 0.56
N ALA A 340 1.75 -29.34 1.33
CA ALA A 340 2.83 -30.30 1.44
C ALA A 340 2.37 -31.64 2.05
N ALA A 341 1.49 -31.63 3.06
CA ALA A 341 0.93 -32.83 3.66
C ALA A 341 0.04 -33.63 2.69
N ILE A 342 -0.69 -32.92 1.82
CA ILE A 342 -1.51 -33.54 0.77
C ILE A 342 -0.61 -34.17 -0.32
N SER A 343 0.46 -33.47 -0.72
CA SER A 343 1.41 -33.96 -1.73
C SER A 343 2.26 -35.16 -1.24
N SER A 344 2.38 -35.37 0.07
CA SER A 344 3.19 -36.44 0.68
C SER A 344 2.39 -37.70 1.06
N GLY A 345 1.14 -37.83 0.58
CA GLY A 345 0.37 -39.08 0.69
C GLY A 345 -0.26 -39.33 2.06
N GLY A 346 -0.39 -38.32 2.91
CA GLY A 346 -1.11 -38.45 4.17
C GLY A 346 -2.63 -38.55 3.98
N SER A 347 -3.18 -39.77 3.93
CA SER A 347 -4.63 -39.98 4.02
C SER A 347 -5.14 -39.48 5.38
N LEU A 348 -5.82 -38.34 5.38
CA LEU A 348 -6.76 -37.96 6.43
C LEU A 348 -8.16 -37.94 5.83
N LEU A 349 -8.85 -39.07 5.94
CA LEU A 349 -10.30 -39.09 5.96
C LEU A 349 -10.73 -38.32 7.20
N PHE A 350 -11.43 -37.18 7.04
CA PHE A 350 -12.68 -36.85 7.74
C PHE A 350 -13.13 -35.38 7.48
N LEU A 351 -14.30 -35.29 6.83
CA LEU A 351 -15.38 -34.28 6.86
C LEU A 351 -15.07 -32.76 6.85
N GLY A 352 -15.41 -32.12 5.71
CA GLY A 352 -16.04 -30.80 5.72
C GLY A 352 -15.54 -29.80 4.66
N GLY A 353 -16.20 -29.76 3.50
CA GLY A 353 -16.13 -28.66 2.53
C GLY A 353 -15.43 -29.00 1.22
N HIS A 354 -16.23 -29.41 0.22
CA HIS A 354 -15.78 -29.64 -1.16
C HIS A 354 -15.26 -28.33 -1.76
N VAL A 355 -13.94 -28.20 -1.93
CA VAL A 355 -13.35 -27.16 -2.78
C VAL A 355 -13.31 -27.74 -4.20
N PRO A 356 -14.00 -27.16 -5.19
CA PRO A 356 -13.90 -27.66 -6.55
C PRO A 356 -12.48 -27.42 -7.09
N PRO A 357 -11.95 -28.32 -7.93
CA PRO A 357 -10.64 -28.15 -8.55
C PRO A 357 -10.62 -26.87 -9.41
N PRO A 358 -9.45 -26.24 -9.61
CA PRO A 358 -9.34 -25.10 -10.51
C PRO A 358 -9.77 -25.56 -11.91
N GLY A 359 -10.92 -25.04 -12.36
CA GLY A 359 -11.38 -25.24 -13.72
C GLY A 359 -10.37 -24.63 -14.72
N PRO A 360 -10.33 -25.15 -15.96
CA PRO A 360 -9.48 -24.57 -16.99
C PRO A 360 -9.82 -23.09 -17.19
N LEU A 361 -8.79 -22.28 -17.42
CA LEU A 361 -8.89 -20.87 -17.78
C LEU A 361 -9.78 -20.72 -19.02
N ARG A 362 -11.08 -20.44 -18.81
CA ARG A 362 -11.94 -19.99 -19.90
C ARG A 362 -11.53 -18.57 -20.26
N VAL A 363 -11.00 -18.42 -21.46
CA VAL A 363 -10.95 -17.14 -22.18
C VAL A 363 -12.39 -16.64 -22.30
N SER A 364 -12.75 -15.65 -21.48
CA SER A 364 -14.03 -14.96 -21.60
C SER A 364 -14.00 -14.07 -22.84
N GLN A 365 -14.70 -14.51 -23.89
CA GLN A 365 -15.10 -13.66 -25.01
C GLN A 365 -16.00 -12.50 -24.51
N PRO A 366 -15.97 -11.33 -25.16
CA PRO A 366 -16.66 -10.14 -24.68
C PRO A 366 -18.14 -10.11 -25.08
N GLU A 367 -19.02 -10.70 -24.27
CA GLU A 367 -20.49 -10.56 -24.45
C GLU A 367 -21.07 -9.22 -23.92
N TYR A 368 -20.23 -8.29 -23.47
CA TYR A 368 -20.70 -7.00 -22.92
C TYR A 368 -20.68 -5.81 -23.89
N LEU A 369 -20.27 -6.01 -25.15
CA LEU A 369 -20.29 -4.95 -26.17
C LEU A 369 -21.67 -4.73 -26.82
N ASN A 370 -22.60 -5.69 -26.73
CA ASN A 370 -23.87 -5.60 -27.45
C ASN A 370 -25.00 -4.85 -26.72
N LYS A 371 -24.91 -4.60 -25.40
CA LYS A 371 -25.99 -3.91 -24.67
C LYS A 371 -25.87 -2.38 -24.65
N THR A 372 -24.70 -1.84 -24.98
CA THR A 372 -24.49 -0.38 -25.07
C THR A 372 -24.82 0.15 -26.48
N LEU A 373 -24.72 -0.69 -27.52
CA LEU A 373 -25.11 -0.36 -28.89
C LEU A 373 -26.64 -0.38 -29.08
N LEU A 374 -27.34 -1.32 -28.42
CA LEU A 374 -28.81 -1.42 -28.45
C LEU A 374 -29.57 -0.26 -27.76
N TRP A 375 -28.90 0.53 -26.90
CA TRP A 375 -29.51 1.72 -26.28
C TRP A 375 -29.42 2.96 -27.18
N ARG A 376 -28.42 3.03 -28.07
CA ARG A 376 -28.18 4.18 -28.95
C ARG A 376 -29.06 4.14 -30.22
N GLU A 377 -29.47 2.96 -30.68
CA GLU A 377 -30.39 2.81 -31.84
C GLU A 377 -31.87 3.07 -31.50
N LYS A 378 -32.25 3.15 -30.21
CA LYS A 378 -33.66 3.27 -29.80
C LYS A 378 -34.11 4.69 -29.41
N HIS A 379 -33.19 5.66 -29.31
CA HIS A 379 -33.49 7.01 -28.80
C HIS A 379 -32.70 8.16 -29.46
N GLY A 380 -32.17 7.99 -30.67
CA GLY A 380 -31.54 9.08 -31.43
C GLY A 380 -32.15 9.17 -32.83
N GLY A 381 -33.31 9.82 -32.93
CA GLY A 381 -33.86 10.33 -34.18
C GLY A 381 -33.49 11.81 -34.34
N ASP A 382 -33.13 12.14 -35.58
CA ASP A 382 -32.74 13.42 -36.19
C ASP A 382 -31.40 14.06 -35.79
#